data_AF-A0A0A8LBK4-F1
#
_entry.id   AF-A0A0A8LBK4-F1
#
_cell.length_a   1.000
_cell.length_b   1.000
_cell.length_c   1.000
_cell.angle_alpha   90.00
_cell.angle_beta   90.00
_cell.angle_gamma   90.00
#
_symmetry.space_group_name_H-M   'P 1'
#
loop_
_entity.id
_entity.type
_entity.pdbx_description
1 polymer ?
#
loop_
_entity_poly.entity_id
_entity_poly.type
_entity_poly.pdbx_seq_one_letter_code
_entity_poly.pdbx_strand_id
1 'polypeptide(L)'
;MALVENLHRRIVSIGLVPKFISKLSQLSLLCCVIGLGCLVALLPSDGQFRRTYISENALLPSQAYSYFRESEWNILRGYRTQLDIFQHVSTIHDTNAEVSKWLQQFGVKTAVYEDEQYGETLYGIFHAPRGDGTEAMAIAAPWYNENGEHNTGGAALAITLMRYFSRWPVWSKNIIIVLSEDPKASLRSWVTAYHTSLDLTGGSIESAIVLDYPGVSDRFDYVELHYDGLNGETPNLDLVNVAVHVTEHEGMKVSLHGLPFSELDKNDYNSRLKTMLLGIKDSVLSGIKKCYGNEAFSGWRIQSITLKAKGTQGPHDVTTFGRIPEAMSRSVNNLLEKFHQSFFFYLLLAPRFFISIGTYLGTAVAVSVGFVLAALNQILNNKYAGLPLLSIYNIWSVLAFCIALTFAFITSQLFFYFPQPVALLSFNVLFSALPLVLSTRIKIQKPFSYRFKAIAYLYMAIVLTSLLVLNFSLALVMGVLAFPMTRTTTITNSNVFLSLRNFALILASNPFIATWAVVNFVEPTLSGTRVFGALIEAWQQLGCWTWFILCLGWYPSWLLVTYASIDAIDLETAKKEN
;
A
#
# COMPACT_ATOMS: atom_id res chain seq x y z
N MET A 1 46.81 1.52 0.10
CA MET A 1 47.00 0.13 0.59
C MET A 1 47.49 0.05 2.03
N ALA A 2 48.50 0.82 2.47
CA ALA A 2 49.02 0.80 3.85
C ALA A 2 47.99 1.10 4.97
N LEU A 3 46.99 1.97 4.71
CA LEU A 3 45.90 2.26 5.66
C LEU A 3 44.97 1.07 5.89
N VAL A 4 44.63 0.33 4.83
CA VAL A 4 43.78 -0.87 4.92
C VAL A 4 44.52 -2.01 5.61
N GLU A 5 45.82 -2.13 5.36
CA GLU A 5 46.68 -3.13 6.00
C GLU A 5 46.88 -2.83 7.50
N ASN A 6 47.08 -1.55 7.87
CA ASN A 6 47.13 -1.12 9.26
C ASN A 6 45.79 -1.31 9.98
N LEU A 7 44.67 -1.03 9.31
CA LEU A 7 43.33 -1.29 9.83
C LEU A 7 43.11 -2.79 10.05
N HIS A 8 43.50 -3.63 9.09
CA HIS A 8 43.41 -5.09 9.16
C HIS A 8 44.25 -5.66 10.31
N ARG A 9 45.52 -5.26 10.42
CA ARG A 9 46.39 -5.67 11.54
C ARG A 9 45.81 -5.24 12.89
N ARG A 10 45.21 -4.05 12.97
CA ARG A 10 44.56 -3.55 14.19
C ARG A 10 43.29 -4.34 14.54
N ILE A 11 42.45 -4.62 13.55
CA ILE A 11 41.24 -5.47 13.69
C ILE A 11 41.59 -6.88 14.19
N VAL A 12 42.65 -7.48 13.64
CA VAL A 12 43.16 -8.79 14.04
C VAL A 12 43.74 -8.73 15.46
N SER A 13 44.55 -7.71 15.78
CA SER A 13 45.18 -7.55 17.11
C SER A 13 44.18 -7.38 18.25
N ILE A 14 43.02 -6.76 17.99
CA ILE A 14 41.96 -6.52 19.00
C ILE A 14 41.03 -7.75 19.13
N GLY A 15 41.18 -8.74 18.23
CA GLY A 15 40.29 -9.89 18.13
C GLY A 15 38.85 -9.47 17.79
N LEU A 16 38.69 -8.43 16.97
CA LEU A 16 37.40 -7.78 16.72
C LEU A 16 36.48 -8.69 15.89
N VAL A 17 37.04 -9.48 14.97
CA VAL A 17 36.28 -10.40 14.10
C VAL A 17 35.62 -11.54 14.89
N PRO A 18 36.33 -12.31 15.75
CA PRO A 18 35.67 -13.31 16.61
C PRO A 18 34.61 -12.72 17.54
N LYS A 19 34.87 -11.52 18.10
CA LYS A 19 33.90 -10.82 18.96
C LYS A 19 32.64 -10.42 18.19
N PHE A 20 32.80 -9.88 16.99
CA PHE A 20 31.68 -9.53 16.10
C PHE A 20 30.86 -10.77 15.73
N ILE A 21 31.54 -11.85 15.31
CA ILE A 21 30.92 -13.13 14.99
C ILE A 21 30.10 -13.63 16.18
N SER A 22 30.69 -13.70 17.39
CA SER A 22 29.97 -14.16 18.60
C SER A 22 28.70 -13.36 18.96
N LYS A 23 28.62 -12.09 18.54
CA LYS A 23 27.52 -11.17 18.84
C LYS A 23 26.53 -10.98 17.68
N LEU A 24 26.66 -11.70 16.57
CA LEU A 24 25.80 -11.55 15.39
C LEU A 24 24.29 -11.58 15.72
N SER A 25 23.87 -12.46 16.62
CA SER A 25 22.48 -12.55 17.06
C SER A 25 22.00 -11.28 17.80
N GLN A 26 22.87 -10.66 18.60
CA GLN A 26 22.57 -9.40 19.30
C GLN A 26 22.59 -8.22 18.34
N LEU A 27 23.52 -8.22 17.37
CA LEU A 27 23.60 -7.21 16.32
C LEU A 27 22.37 -7.25 15.40
N SER A 28 21.88 -8.44 15.07
CA SER A 28 20.62 -8.63 14.33
C SER A 28 19.44 -7.95 15.06
N LEU A 29 19.30 -8.20 16.37
CA LEU A 29 18.29 -7.55 17.20
C LEU A 29 18.48 -6.04 17.24
N LEU A 30 19.72 -5.58 17.43
CA LEU A 30 20.05 -4.16 17.45
C LEU A 30 19.67 -3.48 16.15
N CYS A 31 19.92 -4.09 14.99
CA CYS A 31 19.52 -3.55 13.68
C CYS A 31 18.00 -3.41 13.56
N CYS A 32 17.23 -4.40 14.01
CA CYS A 32 15.77 -4.31 14.01
C CYS A 32 15.25 -3.20 14.97
N VAL A 33 15.81 -3.13 16.18
CA VAL A 33 15.46 -2.10 17.17
C VAL A 33 15.87 -0.71 16.69
N ILE A 34 17.02 -0.55 16.04
CA ILE A 34 17.43 0.72 15.42
C ILE A 34 16.49 1.07 14.26
N GLY A 35 16.10 0.10 13.41
CA GLY A 35 15.15 0.35 12.32
C GLY A 35 13.83 0.92 12.85
N LEU A 36 13.23 0.24 13.84
CA LEU A 36 12.00 0.69 14.51
C LEU A 36 12.19 2.00 15.29
N GLY A 37 13.31 2.14 15.99
CA GLY A 37 13.66 3.34 16.74
C GLY A 37 13.82 4.55 15.82
N CYS A 38 14.46 4.39 14.67
CA CYS A 38 14.57 5.44 13.66
C CYS A 38 13.19 5.79 13.08
N LEU A 39 12.34 4.79 12.79
CA LEU A 39 10.98 5.05 12.33
C LEU A 39 10.21 5.91 13.34
N VAL A 40 10.17 5.49 14.61
CA VAL A 40 9.35 6.16 15.62
C VAL A 40 10.00 7.45 16.08
N ALA A 41 11.27 7.44 16.51
CA ALA A 41 11.93 8.57 17.15
C ALA A 41 12.51 9.59 16.16
N LEU A 42 13.16 9.12 15.09
CA LEU A 42 13.92 10.00 14.20
C LEU A 42 13.02 10.63 13.13
N LEU A 43 12.20 9.85 12.41
CA LEU A 43 11.45 10.37 11.26
C LEU A 43 10.49 11.54 11.57
N PRO A 44 9.71 11.52 12.67
CA PRO A 44 8.83 12.65 12.99
C PRO A 44 9.55 13.81 13.68
N SER A 45 10.86 13.69 13.95
CA SER A 45 11.65 14.74 14.62
C SER A 45 11.99 15.90 13.68
N ASP A 46 12.16 17.08 14.28
CA ASP A 46 12.49 18.30 13.53
C ASP A 46 13.84 18.16 12.82
N GLY A 47 13.85 18.53 11.53
CA GLY A 47 15.00 18.41 10.64
C GLY A 47 15.04 17.15 9.75
N GLN A 48 14.15 16.17 9.98
CA GLN A 48 14.05 14.96 9.13
C GLN A 48 12.99 15.05 8.02
N PHE A 49 12.01 15.93 8.17
CA PHE A 49 10.99 16.20 7.17
C PHE A 49 11.21 17.56 6.49
N ARG A 50 10.61 17.73 5.32
CA ARG A 50 10.65 18.97 4.55
C ARG A 50 9.25 19.53 4.39
N ARG A 51 9.16 20.85 4.24
CA ARG A 51 7.91 21.48 3.82
C ARG A 51 7.62 21.10 2.38
N THR A 52 6.37 20.81 2.06
CA THR A 52 5.95 20.55 0.68
C THR A 52 6.12 21.81 -0.16
N TYR A 53 6.44 21.61 -1.43
CA TYR A 53 6.62 22.64 -2.43
C TYR A 53 6.22 22.05 -3.78
N ILE A 54 5.90 22.91 -4.74
CA ILE A 54 5.58 22.50 -6.10
C ILE A 54 6.88 22.52 -6.88
N SER A 55 7.30 21.37 -7.39
CA SER A 55 8.56 21.24 -8.13
C SER A 55 8.38 21.71 -9.58
N GLU A 56 7.26 21.33 -10.19
CA GLU A 56 6.88 21.69 -11.54
C GLU A 56 6.29 23.10 -11.61
N ASN A 57 7.04 24.02 -12.21
CA ASN A 57 6.63 25.41 -12.31
C ASN A 57 5.39 25.58 -13.17
N ALA A 58 5.13 24.69 -14.14
CA ALA A 58 3.98 24.78 -15.02
C ALA A 58 2.63 24.61 -14.29
N LEU A 59 2.60 23.94 -13.13
CA LEU A 59 1.34 23.66 -12.42
C LEU A 59 0.62 24.93 -11.96
N LEU A 60 1.35 25.97 -11.55
CA LEU A 60 0.81 27.30 -11.19
C LEU A 60 -0.53 27.26 -10.40
N PRO A 61 -0.65 26.48 -9.30
CA PRO A 61 -1.93 26.30 -8.63
C PRO A 61 -2.43 27.61 -8.02
N SER A 62 -3.73 27.83 -8.13
CA SER A 62 -4.44 29.02 -7.61
C SER A 62 -3.89 30.37 -8.10
N GLN A 63 -3.11 30.42 -9.19
CA GLN A 63 -2.65 31.70 -9.77
C GLN A 63 -3.74 32.41 -10.57
N ALA A 64 -4.65 31.66 -11.16
CA ALA A 64 -5.80 32.20 -11.87
C ALA A 64 -7.04 32.11 -10.99
N TYR A 65 -7.86 33.17 -10.99
CA TYR A 65 -9.13 33.15 -10.29
C TYR A 65 -10.02 31.99 -10.80
N SER A 66 -10.58 31.25 -9.85
CA SER A 66 -11.65 30.28 -10.11
C SER A 66 -12.96 31.01 -10.38
N TYR A 67 -13.58 30.73 -11.53
CA TYR A 67 -14.85 31.34 -11.91
C TYR A 67 -16.06 30.44 -11.67
N PHE A 68 -15.86 29.27 -11.05
CA PHE A 68 -16.94 28.44 -10.51
C PHE A 68 -17.62 29.17 -9.34
N ARG A 69 -18.68 29.93 -9.64
CA ARG A 69 -19.39 30.87 -8.73
C ARG A 69 -20.86 30.48 -8.54
N GLU A 70 -21.61 31.34 -7.83
CA GLU A 70 -23.02 31.15 -7.44
C GLU A 70 -23.97 30.73 -8.57
N SER A 71 -23.71 31.08 -9.83
CA SER A 71 -24.53 30.61 -10.96
C SER A 71 -24.42 29.10 -11.16
N GLU A 72 -23.21 28.54 -11.04
CA GLU A 72 -22.98 27.09 -11.19
C GLU A 72 -23.52 26.32 -9.98
N TRP A 73 -23.65 26.97 -8.81
CA TRP A 73 -24.30 26.37 -7.64
C TRP A 73 -25.75 26.00 -7.89
N ASN A 74 -26.52 26.88 -8.54
CA ASN A 74 -27.92 26.59 -8.87
C ASN A 74 -28.04 25.41 -9.84
N ILE A 75 -27.09 25.30 -10.76
CA ILE A 75 -27.05 24.25 -11.78
C ILE A 75 -26.71 22.91 -11.14
N LEU A 76 -25.69 22.89 -10.27
CA LEU A 76 -25.32 21.72 -9.49
C LEU A 76 -26.50 21.21 -8.66
N ARG A 77 -27.19 22.10 -7.95
CA ARG A 77 -28.39 21.72 -7.17
C ARG A 77 -29.49 21.16 -8.05
N GLY A 78 -29.71 21.74 -9.24
CA GLY A 78 -30.66 21.21 -10.22
C GLY A 78 -30.32 19.77 -10.63
N TYR A 79 -29.07 19.50 -11.04
CA TYR A 79 -28.64 18.14 -11.36
C TYR A 79 -28.72 17.20 -10.17
N ARG A 80 -28.31 17.64 -8.98
CA ARG A 80 -28.39 16.83 -7.76
C ARG A 80 -29.82 16.44 -7.43
N THR A 81 -30.78 17.37 -7.49
CA THR A 81 -32.20 17.07 -7.27
C THR A 81 -32.72 16.05 -8.29
N GLN A 82 -32.29 16.15 -9.54
CA GLN A 82 -32.70 15.19 -10.56
C GLN A 82 -32.11 13.80 -10.33
N LEU A 83 -30.82 13.72 -9.97
CA LEU A 83 -30.15 12.46 -9.63
C LEU A 83 -30.73 11.82 -8.36
N ASP A 84 -31.11 12.63 -7.38
CA ASP A 84 -31.79 12.18 -6.16
C ASP A 84 -33.16 11.55 -6.47
N ILE A 85 -33.88 12.04 -7.49
CA ILE A 85 -35.10 11.39 -7.98
C ILE A 85 -34.76 10.06 -8.67
N PHE A 86 -33.74 10.04 -9.54
CA PHE A 86 -33.33 8.84 -10.26
C PHE A 86 -32.90 7.70 -9.34
N GLN A 87 -32.26 8.00 -8.21
CA GLN A 87 -31.87 6.99 -7.22
C GLN A 87 -33.06 6.17 -6.69
N HIS A 88 -34.27 6.73 -6.72
CA HIS A 88 -35.47 6.09 -6.18
C HIS A 88 -36.38 5.45 -7.24
N VAL A 89 -36.26 5.89 -8.49
CA VAL A 89 -37.24 5.59 -9.55
C VAL A 89 -36.62 4.88 -10.75
N SER A 90 -35.30 4.94 -10.91
CA SER A 90 -34.60 4.54 -12.13
C SER A 90 -33.50 3.53 -11.85
N THR A 91 -33.20 2.69 -12.85
CA THR A 91 -32.02 1.81 -12.82
C THR A 91 -30.77 2.64 -13.14
N ILE A 92 -29.59 2.11 -12.82
CA ILE A 92 -28.30 2.70 -13.23
C ILE A 92 -28.25 2.85 -14.76
N HIS A 93 -28.75 1.86 -15.50
CA HIS A 93 -28.86 1.92 -16.97
C HIS A 93 -29.67 3.14 -17.45
N ASP A 94 -30.87 3.35 -16.89
CA ASP A 94 -31.74 4.47 -17.26
C ASP A 94 -31.09 5.81 -16.89
N THR A 95 -30.44 5.86 -15.72
CA THR A 95 -29.70 7.03 -15.23
C THR A 95 -28.54 7.36 -16.17
N ASN A 96 -27.75 6.36 -16.56
CA ASN A 96 -26.65 6.50 -17.51
C ASN A 96 -27.17 6.99 -18.87
N ALA A 97 -28.28 6.45 -19.36
CA ALA A 97 -28.87 6.88 -20.63
C ALA A 97 -29.30 8.35 -20.61
N GLU A 98 -29.90 8.82 -19.52
CA GLU A 98 -30.35 10.22 -19.40
C GLU A 98 -29.17 11.19 -19.19
N VAL A 99 -28.23 10.85 -18.32
CA VAL A 99 -27.01 11.64 -18.10
C VAL A 99 -26.16 11.70 -19.37
N SER A 100 -26.11 10.62 -20.15
CA SER A 100 -25.46 10.59 -21.47
C SER A 100 -26.06 11.65 -22.41
N LYS A 101 -27.38 11.83 -22.44
CA LYS A 101 -28.02 12.90 -23.23
C LYS A 101 -27.60 14.29 -22.74
N TRP A 102 -27.54 14.52 -21.42
CA TRP A 102 -27.09 15.81 -20.88
C TRP A 102 -25.65 16.11 -21.30
N LEU A 103 -24.75 15.14 -21.18
CA LEU A 103 -23.35 15.27 -21.57
C LEU A 103 -23.20 15.54 -23.09
N GLN A 104 -23.99 14.85 -23.93
CA GLN A 104 -24.01 15.11 -25.37
C GLN A 104 -24.46 16.53 -25.70
N GLN A 105 -25.44 17.08 -24.98
CA GLN A 105 -25.84 18.49 -25.13
C GLN A 105 -24.72 19.48 -24.81
N PHE A 106 -23.77 19.10 -23.95
CA PHE A 106 -22.60 19.93 -23.65
C PHE A 106 -21.50 19.82 -24.71
N GLY A 107 -21.63 18.94 -25.71
CA GLY A 107 -20.62 18.65 -26.71
C GLY A 107 -19.63 17.55 -26.31
N VAL A 108 -19.96 16.75 -25.29
CA VAL A 108 -19.14 15.62 -24.84
C VAL A 108 -19.50 14.38 -25.65
N LYS A 109 -18.50 13.66 -26.18
CA LYS A 109 -18.72 12.38 -26.86
C LYS A 109 -18.82 11.27 -25.82
N THR A 110 -20.01 10.70 -25.62
CA THR A 110 -20.28 9.69 -24.59
C THR A 110 -20.30 8.27 -25.14
N ALA A 111 -19.97 7.31 -24.27
CA ALA A 111 -20.18 5.89 -24.48
C ALA A 111 -20.44 5.19 -23.14
N VAL A 112 -21.11 4.05 -23.18
CA VAL A 112 -21.32 3.17 -22.03
C VAL A 112 -20.44 1.94 -22.24
N TYR A 113 -19.61 1.63 -21.25
CA TYR A 113 -18.85 0.39 -21.20
C TYR A 113 -19.58 -0.61 -20.32
N GLU A 114 -19.90 -1.78 -20.87
CA GLU A 114 -20.58 -2.86 -20.16
C GLU A 114 -19.57 -3.97 -19.86
N ASP A 115 -19.43 -4.31 -18.58
CA ASP A 115 -18.64 -5.44 -18.10
C ASP A 115 -19.59 -6.49 -17.53
N GLU A 116 -19.46 -7.75 -17.98
CA GLU A 116 -20.34 -8.85 -17.54
C GLU A 116 -20.31 -9.09 -16.02
N GLN A 117 -19.20 -8.75 -15.37
CA GLN A 117 -18.99 -8.98 -13.94
C GLN A 117 -19.16 -7.71 -13.11
N TYR A 118 -18.80 -6.55 -13.66
CA TYR A 118 -18.70 -5.29 -12.90
C TYR A 118 -19.67 -4.20 -13.36
N GLY A 119 -20.65 -4.55 -14.19
CA GLY A 119 -21.76 -3.68 -14.55
C GLY A 119 -21.39 -2.59 -15.56
N GLU A 120 -22.20 -1.54 -15.60
CA GLU A 120 -22.10 -0.48 -16.60
C GLU A 120 -21.32 0.73 -16.08
N THR A 121 -20.40 1.25 -16.89
CA THR A 121 -19.70 2.50 -16.64
C THR A 121 -19.97 3.49 -17.77
N LEU A 122 -20.63 4.59 -17.44
CA LEU A 122 -20.81 5.71 -18.36
C LEU A 122 -19.54 6.56 -18.36
N TYR A 123 -19.00 6.86 -19.54
CA TYR A 123 -17.92 7.83 -19.67
C TYR A 123 -18.13 8.75 -20.86
N GLY A 124 -17.49 9.90 -20.83
CA GLY A 124 -17.58 10.89 -21.88
C GLY A 124 -16.30 11.67 -22.05
N ILE A 125 -15.97 12.00 -23.30
CA ILE A 125 -14.74 12.69 -23.67
C ILE A 125 -15.08 14.06 -24.22
N PHE A 126 -14.64 15.09 -23.50
CA PHE A 126 -14.61 16.47 -23.96
C PHE A 126 -13.25 16.73 -24.62
N HIS A 127 -13.26 17.00 -25.92
CA HIS A 127 -12.04 17.26 -26.67
C HIS A 127 -11.58 18.71 -26.43
N ALA A 128 -10.33 18.87 -26.01
CA ALA A 128 -9.76 20.17 -25.74
C ALA A 128 -9.66 21.01 -27.03
N PRO A 129 -10.14 22.27 -27.04
CA PRO A 129 -10.09 23.12 -28.23
C PRO A 129 -8.67 23.60 -28.58
N ARG A 130 -7.72 23.57 -27.64
CA ARG A 130 -6.33 23.98 -27.84
C ARG A 130 -5.34 22.80 -27.82
N GLY A 131 -5.83 21.57 -27.68
CA GLY A 131 -5.03 20.36 -27.64
C GLY A 131 -4.94 19.67 -29.00
N ASP A 132 -3.95 18.81 -29.16
CA ASP A 132 -3.84 17.89 -30.29
C ASP A 132 -4.64 16.57 -30.09
N GLY A 133 -5.28 16.43 -28.93
CA GLY A 133 -6.09 15.28 -28.56
C GLY A 133 -5.30 14.06 -28.09
N THR A 134 -4.00 14.20 -27.82
CA THR A 134 -3.12 13.08 -27.43
C THR A 134 -3.03 12.86 -25.92
N GLU A 135 -3.42 13.86 -25.12
CA GLU A 135 -3.35 13.85 -23.66
C GLU A 135 -4.71 14.12 -23.04
N ALA A 136 -4.97 13.48 -21.90
CA ALA A 136 -6.22 13.59 -21.17
C ALA A 136 -6.03 13.72 -19.66
N MET A 137 -7.04 14.29 -19.00
CA MET A 137 -7.25 14.20 -17.56
C MET A 137 -8.64 13.64 -17.28
N ALA A 138 -8.77 12.85 -16.22
CA ALA A 138 -10.02 12.21 -15.84
C ALA A 138 -10.64 12.86 -14.60
N ILE A 139 -11.97 13.01 -14.62
CA ILE A 139 -12.79 13.31 -13.46
C ILE A 139 -13.73 12.13 -13.26
N ALA A 140 -13.51 11.37 -12.21
CA ALA A 140 -14.33 10.23 -11.87
C ALA A 140 -15.29 10.59 -10.73
N ALA A 141 -16.54 10.18 -10.83
CA ALA A 141 -17.50 10.27 -9.75
C ALA A 141 -18.36 9.00 -9.76
N PRO A 142 -17.91 7.95 -9.04
CA PRO A 142 -18.69 6.72 -8.90
C PRO A 142 -20.06 7.01 -8.30
N TRP A 143 -21.09 6.27 -8.71
CA TRP A 143 -22.47 6.44 -8.24
C TRP A 143 -22.63 6.11 -6.76
N TYR A 144 -21.87 5.12 -6.28
CA TYR A 144 -21.77 4.77 -4.86
C TYR A 144 -20.38 5.10 -4.31
N ASN A 145 -20.33 5.51 -3.05
CA ASN A 145 -19.06 5.69 -2.33
C ASN A 145 -18.57 4.38 -1.71
N GLU A 146 -17.47 4.46 -0.96
CA GLU A 146 -16.84 3.31 -0.28
C GLU A 146 -17.70 2.68 0.82
N ASN A 147 -18.73 3.37 1.29
CA ASN A 147 -19.70 2.88 2.27
C ASN A 147 -20.96 2.29 1.63
N GLY A 148 -21.08 2.34 0.30
CA GLY A 148 -22.30 1.96 -0.43
C GLY A 148 -23.40 3.02 -0.35
N GLU A 149 -23.08 4.25 0.03
CA GLU A 149 -24.01 5.39 0.01
C GLU A 149 -23.99 6.03 -1.37
N HIS A 150 -25.12 6.60 -1.81
CA HIS A 150 -25.18 7.30 -3.07
C HIS A 150 -24.35 8.60 -3.04
N ASN A 151 -23.39 8.69 -3.97
CA ASN A 151 -22.53 9.85 -4.19
C ASN A 151 -23.19 10.86 -5.14
N THR A 152 -24.46 11.19 -4.89
CA THR A 152 -25.25 12.10 -5.75
C THR A 152 -24.61 13.48 -5.88
N GLY A 153 -24.01 13.97 -4.79
CA GLY A 153 -23.28 15.23 -4.77
C GLY A 153 -22.03 15.22 -5.63
N GLY A 154 -21.21 14.17 -5.55
CA GLY A 154 -19.99 14.01 -6.36
C GLY A 154 -20.31 13.88 -7.85
N ALA A 155 -21.31 13.06 -8.20
CA ALA A 155 -21.75 12.89 -9.58
C ALA A 155 -22.36 14.19 -10.16
N ALA A 156 -23.21 14.88 -9.40
CA ALA A 156 -23.76 16.17 -9.81
C ALA A 156 -22.66 17.22 -10.03
N LEU A 157 -21.65 17.25 -9.15
CA LEU A 157 -20.51 18.14 -9.28
C LEU A 157 -19.69 17.82 -10.55
N ALA A 158 -19.40 16.55 -10.82
CA ALA A 158 -18.68 16.14 -12.03
C ALA A 158 -19.42 16.56 -13.31
N ILE A 159 -20.74 16.34 -13.38
CA ILE A 159 -21.58 16.74 -14.52
C ILE A 159 -21.58 18.27 -14.68
N THR A 160 -21.68 19.01 -13.57
CA THR A 160 -21.67 20.47 -13.57
C THR A 160 -20.33 21.02 -14.03
N LEU A 161 -19.22 20.45 -13.54
CA LEU A 161 -17.87 20.80 -13.97
C LEU A 161 -17.69 20.55 -15.46
N MET A 162 -18.17 19.42 -15.98
CA MET A 162 -18.07 19.11 -17.41
C MET A 162 -18.84 20.12 -18.26
N ARG A 163 -20.04 20.52 -17.84
CA ARG A 163 -20.80 21.61 -18.49
C ARG A 163 -20.08 22.94 -18.41
N TYR A 164 -19.46 23.26 -17.27
CA TYR A 164 -18.72 24.51 -17.09
C TYR A 164 -17.46 24.52 -17.97
N PHE A 165 -16.74 23.41 -18.05
CA PHE A 165 -15.53 23.25 -18.86
C PHE A 165 -15.82 23.34 -20.35
N SER A 166 -16.94 22.80 -20.82
CA SER A 166 -17.29 22.85 -22.25
C SER A 166 -17.53 24.27 -22.76
N ARG A 167 -17.86 25.21 -21.86
CA ARG A 167 -18.06 26.62 -22.20
C ARG A 167 -16.77 27.43 -22.21
N TRP A 168 -15.65 26.86 -21.74
CA TRP A 168 -14.40 27.58 -21.57
C TRP A 168 -13.32 27.10 -22.54
N PRO A 169 -12.85 27.93 -23.48
CA PRO A 169 -11.92 27.48 -24.53
C PRO A 169 -10.44 27.44 -24.11
N VAL A 170 -10.12 27.22 -22.82
CA VAL A 170 -8.72 27.27 -22.31
C VAL A 170 -8.04 25.91 -22.26
N TRP A 171 -8.78 24.82 -22.43
CA TRP A 171 -8.27 23.47 -22.26
C TRP A 171 -7.35 23.05 -23.40
N SER A 172 -6.19 22.50 -23.05
CA SER A 172 -5.17 21.90 -23.90
C SER A 172 -5.14 20.38 -23.77
N LYS A 173 -5.72 19.81 -22.71
CA LYS A 173 -5.88 18.37 -22.50
C LYS A 173 -7.34 17.97 -22.56
N ASN A 174 -7.62 16.83 -23.18
CA ASN A 174 -8.97 16.26 -23.21
C ASN A 174 -9.43 15.99 -21.78
N ILE A 175 -10.73 16.13 -21.53
CA ILE A 175 -11.31 15.91 -20.20
C ILE A 175 -12.27 14.73 -20.30
N ILE A 176 -11.99 13.69 -19.53
CA ILE A 176 -12.80 12.48 -19.49
C ILE A 176 -13.63 12.52 -18.21
N ILE A 177 -14.96 12.51 -18.33
CA ILE A 177 -15.84 12.24 -17.19
C ILE A 177 -16.11 10.73 -17.11
N VAL A 178 -16.06 10.15 -15.92
CA VAL A 178 -16.31 8.73 -15.69
C VAL A 178 -17.28 8.58 -14.52
N LEU A 179 -18.39 7.90 -14.78
CA LEU A 179 -19.47 7.61 -13.83
C LEU A 179 -19.62 6.09 -13.77
N SER A 180 -18.80 5.47 -12.91
CA SER A 180 -18.84 4.03 -12.64
C SER A 180 -19.86 3.72 -11.55
N GLU A 181 -20.33 2.47 -11.46
CA GLU A 181 -21.18 2.05 -10.34
C GLU A 181 -20.46 2.20 -9.00
N ASP A 182 -19.30 1.56 -8.84
CA ASP A 182 -18.52 1.58 -7.61
C ASP A 182 -17.10 2.16 -7.82
N PRO A 183 -16.43 2.64 -6.74
CA PRO A 183 -15.09 3.24 -6.83
C PRO A 183 -13.98 2.18 -6.99
N LYS A 184 -14.27 0.90 -6.77
CA LYS A 184 -13.30 -0.20 -6.72
C LYS A 184 -13.27 -0.97 -8.04
N ALA A 185 -14.22 -1.87 -8.28
CA ALA A 185 -14.14 -2.87 -9.34
C ALA A 185 -14.63 -2.34 -10.69
N SER A 186 -15.81 -1.70 -10.75
CA SER A 186 -16.32 -1.09 -11.99
C SER A 186 -15.37 -0.03 -12.54
N LEU A 187 -14.89 0.87 -11.68
CA LEU A 187 -13.93 1.90 -12.10
C LEU A 187 -12.63 1.28 -12.63
N ARG A 188 -12.10 0.25 -11.94
CA ARG A 188 -10.88 -0.45 -12.38
C ARG A 188 -11.08 -1.19 -13.70
N SER A 189 -12.25 -1.79 -13.92
CA SER A 189 -12.56 -2.46 -15.19
C SER A 189 -12.55 -1.43 -16.33
N TRP A 190 -13.21 -0.28 -16.15
CA TRP A 190 -13.17 0.80 -17.15
C TRP A 190 -11.74 1.29 -17.44
N VAL A 191 -10.92 1.53 -16.41
CA VAL A 191 -9.52 1.96 -16.61
C VAL A 191 -8.74 0.91 -17.41
N THR A 192 -8.98 -0.38 -17.15
CA THR A 192 -8.33 -1.47 -17.88
C THR A 192 -8.81 -1.50 -19.34
N ALA A 193 -10.12 -1.42 -19.56
CA ALA A 193 -10.72 -1.40 -20.89
C ALA A 193 -10.25 -0.20 -21.72
N TYR A 194 -10.13 0.99 -21.11
CA TYR A 194 -9.61 2.20 -21.76
C TYR A 194 -8.24 2.01 -22.41
N HIS A 195 -7.37 1.19 -21.82
CA HIS A 195 -6.02 0.95 -22.35
C HIS A 195 -5.91 -0.30 -23.24
N THR A 196 -6.96 -1.10 -23.36
CA THR A 196 -6.88 -2.43 -23.98
C THR A 196 -7.90 -2.68 -25.08
N SER A 197 -9.14 -2.21 -24.92
CA SER A 197 -10.27 -2.62 -25.76
C SER A 197 -11.20 -1.50 -26.21
N LEU A 198 -11.24 -0.34 -25.53
CA LEU A 198 -12.16 0.73 -25.89
C LEU A 198 -11.71 1.48 -27.16
N ASP A 199 -12.63 1.66 -28.10
CA ASP A 199 -12.40 2.46 -29.31
C ASP A 199 -12.43 3.96 -29.04
N LEU A 200 -13.34 4.39 -28.15
CA LEU A 200 -13.47 5.80 -27.77
C LEU A 200 -12.44 6.13 -26.68
N THR A 201 -11.29 6.62 -27.12
CA THR A 201 -10.23 7.11 -26.23
C THR A 201 -9.95 8.59 -26.49
N GLY A 202 -9.48 9.28 -25.46
CA GLY A 202 -9.18 10.72 -25.46
C GLY A 202 -7.68 11.01 -25.38
N GLY A 203 -6.83 10.02 -25.66
CA GLY A 203 -5.39 10.10 -25.48
C GLY A 203 -4.91 9.52 -24.15
N SER A 204 -3.62 9.72 -23.84
CA SER A 204 -3.02 9.23 -22.60
C SER A 204 -3.55 10.00 -21.40
N ILE A 205 -4.15 9.30 -20.44
CA ILE A 205 -4.59 9.91 -19.18
C ILE A 205 -3.36 10.22 -18.32
N GLU A 206 -3.21 11.45 -17.88
CA GLU A 206 -2.09 11.88 -17.03
C GLU A 206 -2.46 11.93 -15.55
N SER A 207 -3.67 12.42 -15.26
CA SER A 207 -4.19 12.48 -13.90
C SER A 207 -5.67 12.12 -13.83
N ALA A 208 -6.09 11.70 -12.64
CA ALA A 208 -7.47 11.41 -12.32
C ALA A 208 -7.84 12.07 -10.98
N ILE A 209 -8.92 12.85 -10.98
CA ILE A 209 -9.50 13.44 -9.77
C ILE A 209 -10.81 12.72 -9.52
N VAL A 210 -10.87 11.96 -8.43
CA VAL A 210 -12.08 11.27 -8.00
C VAL A 210 -12.85 12.16 -7.03
N LEU A 211 -14.14 12.37 -7.26
CA LEU A 211 -15.01 13.20 -6.44
C LEU A 211 -15.91 12.33 -5.58
N ASP A 212 -15.78 12.46 -4.26
CA ASP A 212 -16.61 11.77 -3.29
C ASP A 212 -17.29 12.80 -2.39
N TYR A 213 -18.58 12.99 -2.61
CA TYR A 213 -19.42 13.88 -1.85
C TYR A 213 -20.76 13.17 -1.63
N PRO A 214 -20.84 12.38 -0.54
CA PRO A 214 -22.06 11.67 -0.19
C PRO A 214 -23.07 12.65 0.43
N GLY A 215 -24.31 12.59 -0.05
CA GLY A 215 -25.43 13.32 0.51
C GLY A 215 -25.78 14.65 -0.19
N VAL A 216 -26.79 15.31 0.39
CA VAL A 216 -27.48 16.48 -0.21
C VAL A 216 -27.10 17.79 0.48
N SER A 217 -26.24 17.77 1.51
CA SER A 217 -25.94 18.96 2.32
C SER A 217 -25.05 19.94 1.57
N ASP A 218 -25.47 21.20 1.46
CA ASP A 218 -24.70 22.23 0.76
C ASP A 218 -23.49 22.78 1.54
N ARG A 219 -23.17 22.19 2.69
CA ARG A 219 -22.20 22.72 3.66
C ARG A 219 -21.16 21.68 4.09
N PHE A 220 -19.92 22.12 4.21
CA PHE A 220 -18.75 21.27 4.48
C PHE A 220 -17.84 21.85 5.56
N ASP A 221 -17.20 20.96 6.32
CA ASP A 221 -16.24 21.30 7.36
C ASP A 221 -14.80 21.26 6.83
N TYR A 222 -14.43 20.19 6.10
CA TYR A 222 -13.09 19.97 5.59
C TYR A 222 -13.10 18.99 4.41
N VAL A 223 -11.98 18.91 3.69
CA VAL A 223 -11.77 17.92 2.62
C VAL A 223 -10.82 16.84 3.13
N GLU A 224 -11.21 15.59 2.97
CA GLU A 224 -10.35 14.44 3.19
C GLU A 224 -9.72 14.02 1.85
N LEU A 225 -8.39 13.94 1.83
CA LEU A 225 -7.62 13.63 0.65
C LEU A 225 -7.10 12.19 0.72
N HIS A 226 -7.51 11.36 -0.23
CA HIS A 226 -6.97 10.00 -0.39
C HIS A 226 -6.09 9.93 -1.63
N TYR A 227 -4.91 9.33 -1.47
CA TYR A 227 -3.90 9.26 -2.53
C TYR A 227 -3.13 7.95 -2.54
N ASP A 228 -3.25 7.10 -1.50
CA ASP A 228 -2.53 5.83 -1.44
C ASP A 228 -2.93 4.93 -2.62
N GLY A 229 -1.96 4.53 -3.44
CA GLY A 229 -2.16 3.63 -4.57
C GLY A 229 -1.89 2.17 -4.21
N LEU A 230 -2.12 1.28 -5.17
CA LEU A 230 -1.88 -0.16 -5.01
C LEU A 230 -0.40 -0.50 -5.00
N ASN A 231 -0.03 -1.61 -4.36
CA ASN A 231 1.33 -2.18 -4.42
C ASN A 231 2.46 -1.22 -4.01
N GLY A 232 2.17 -0.21 -3.19
CA GLY A 232 3.16 0.79 -2.73
C GLY A 232 3.32 2.00 -3.65
N GLU A 233 2.50 2.10 -4.71
CA GLU A 233 2.45 3.26 -5.59
C GLU A 233 1.85 4.46 -4.84
N THR A 234 2.47 5.63 -5.00
CA THR A 234 1.89 6.91 -4.59
C THR A 234 1.91 7.85 -5.78
N PRO A 235 0.90 8.72 -5.95
CA PRO A 235 0.89 9.69 -7.03
C PRO A 235 2.03 10.67 -6.83
N ASN A 236 2.44 11.30 -7.93
CA ASN A 236 3.42 12.36 -7.90
C ASN A 236 3.06 13.41 -6.83
N LEU A 237 4.02 13.70 -5.95
CA LEU A 237 3.82 14.59 -4.80
C LEU A 237 3.31 15.98 -5.20
N ASP A 238 3.64 16.46 -6.40
CA ASP A 238 3.15 17.76 -6.84
C ASP A 238 1.63 17.77 -7.05
N LEU A 239 1.01 16.67 -7.51
CA LEU A 239 -0.46 16.60 -7.62
C LEU A 239 -1.13 16.70 -6.25
N VAL A 240 -0.57 16.02 -5.26
CA VAL A 240 -1.04 16.08 -3.86
C VAL A 240 -0.81 17.47 -3.28
N ASN A 241 0.33 18.09 -3.54
CA ASN A 241 0.63 19.44 -3.09
C ASN A 241 -0.29 20.48 -3.74
N VAL A 242 -0.64 20.31 -5.01
CA VAL A 242 -1.64 21.13 -5.70
C VAL A 242 -2.99 20.99 -5.01
N ALA A 243 -3.44 19.76 -4.72
CA ALA A 243 -4.70 19.52 -4.01
C ALA A 243 -4.72 20.23 -2.64
N VAL A 244 -3.66 20.07 -1.86
CA VAL A 244 -3.52 20.72 -0.55
C VAL A 244 -3.51 22.23 -0.68
N HIS A 245 -2.69 22.78 -1.57
CA HIS A 245 -2.54 24.21 -1.76
C HIS A 245 -3.86 24.88 -2.19
N VAL A 246 -4.54 24.30 -3.18
CA VAL A 246 -5.82 24.80 -3.69
C VAL A 246 -6.90 24.75 -2.60
N THR A 247 -7.00 23.63 -1.88
CA THR A 247 -8.01 23.46 -0.83
C THR A 247 -7.84 24.49 0.30
N GLU A 248 -6.60 24.68 0.76
CA GLU A 248 -6.29 25.67 1.79
C GLU A 248 -6.44 27.12 1.28
N HIS A 249 -6.19 27.36 -0.01
CA HIS A 249 -6.39 28.68 -0.64
C HIS A 249 -7.87 29.06 -0.67
N GLU A 250 -8.76 28.10 -0.96
CA GLU A 250 -10.22 28.28 -0.87
C GLU A 250 -10.73 28.33 0.59
N GLY A 251 -9.84 28.15 1.57
CA GLY A 251 -10.11 28.31 3.00
C GLY A 251 -10.52 27.04 3.73
N MET A 252 -10.64 25.90 3.04
CA MET A 252 -10.96 24.61 3.66
C MET A 252 -9.71 23.94 4.25
N LYS A 253 -9.88 23.18 5.33
CA LYS A 253 -8.81 22.35 5.88
C LYS A 253 -8.70 21.02 5.12
N VAL A 254 -7.50 20.45 5.10
CA VAL A 254 -7.21 19.16 4.49
C VAL A 254 -6.94 18.11 5.56
N SER A 255 -7.66 17.01 5.52
CA SER A 255 -7.40 15.81 6.31
C SER A 255 -6.67 14.76 5.49
N LEU A 256 -5.68 14.11 6.11
CA LEU A 256 -4.99 12.94 5.57
C LEU A 256 -5.33 11.73 6.42
N HIS A 257 -5.50 10.56 5.79
CA HIS A 257 -5.68 9.27 6.46
C HIS A 257 -6.80 9.23 7.53
N GLY A 258 -7.91 9.95 7.31
CA GLY A 258 -9.05 9.97 8.22
C GLY A 258 -8.84 10.69 9.55
N LEU A 259 -7.88 11.63 9.63
CA LEU A 259 -7.71 12.45 10.83
C LEU A 259 -8.96 13.31 11.10
N PRO A 260 -9.45 13.36 12.36
CA PRO A 260 -10.64 14.12 12.71
C PRO A 260 -10.35 15.63 12.67
N PHE A 261 -11.39 16.43 12.43
CA PHE A 261 -11.30 17.89 12.32
C PHE A 261 -10.54 18.57 13.47
N SER A 262 -10.73 18.10 14.70
CA SER A 262 -10.07 18.65 15.90
C SER A 262 -8.55 18.49 15.95
N GLU A 263 -7.98 17.60 15.13
CA GLU A 263 -6.55 17.32 15.08
C GLU A 263 -5.84 18.00 13.90
N LEU A 264 -6.59 18.60 12.95
CA LEU A 264 -6.02 19.17 11.72
C LEU A 264 -5.09 20.37 11.97
N ASP A 265 -5.28 21.10 13.07
CA ASP A 265 -4.43 22.25 13.42
C ASP A 265 -3.17 21.86 14.21
N LYS A 266 -3.06 20.60 14.66
CA LYS A 266 -1.98 20.17 15.55
C LYS A 266 -0.76 19.74 14.75
N ASN A 267 0.40 20.32 15.04
CA ASN A 267 1.67 19.97 14.42
C ASN A 267 2.72 19.47 15.44
N ASP A 268 2.27 18.78 16.49
CA ASP A 268 3.16 18.21 17.49
C ASP A 268 3.84 16.94 16.97
N TYR A 269 4.95 16.53 17.61
CA TYR A 269 5.63 15.27 17.31
C TYR A 269 4.68 14.07 17.31
N ASN A 270 3.78 13.97 18.31
CA ASN A 270 2.81 12.88 18.40
C ASN A 270 1.79 12.89 17.24
N SER A 271 1.34 14.07 16.81
CA SER A 271 0.44 14.20 15.66
C SER A 271 1.13 13.73 14.39
N ARG A 272 2.37 14.16 14.15
CA ARG A 272 3.16 13.74 12.98
C ARG A 272 3.43 12.24 12.97
N LEU A 273 3.81 11.67 14.12
CA LEU A 273 3.99 10.23 14.28
C LEU A 273 2.68 9.48 13.99
N LYS A 274 1.55 9.97 14.50
CA LYS A 274 0.22 9.39 14.25
C LYS A 274 -0.13 9.42 12.77
N THR A 275 -0.01 10.56 12.10
CA THR A 275 -0.26 10.69 10.65
C THR A 275 0.62 9.74 9.86
N MET A 276 1.91 9.65 10.18
CA MET A 276 2.85 8.76 9.51
C MET A 276 2.47 7.29 9.68
N LEU A 277 2.13 6.86 10.90
CA LEU A 277 1.73 5.47 11.15
C LEU A 277 0.39 5.14 10.49
N LEU A 278 -0.54 6.09 10.42
CA LEU A 278 -1.79 5.94 9.66
C LEU A 278 -1.52 5.84 8.16
N GLY A 279 -0.58 6.62 7.62
CA GLY A 279 -0.14 6.49 6.23
C GLY A 279 0.53 5.16 5.92
N ILE A 280 1.38 4.65 6.82
CA ILE A 280 1.96 3.31 6.68
C ILE A 280 0.84 2.25 6.72
N LYS A 281 -0.14 2.38 7.62
CA LYS A 281 -1.31 1.50 7.67
C LYS A 281 -2.06 1.52 6.33
N ASP A 282 -2.41 2.70 5.87
CA ASP A 282 -3.21 2.91 4.66
C ASP A 282 -2.50 2.39 3.41
N SER A 283 -1.19 2.59 3.31
CA SER A 283 -0.33 2.08 2.25
C SER A 283 -0.23 0.55 2.27
N VAL A 284 -0.10 -0.09 3.45
CA VAL A 284 -0.07 -1.57 3.56
C VAL A 284 -1.41 -2.20 3.21
N LEU A 285 -2.51 -1.58 3.63
CA LEU A 285 -3.86 -2.08 3.43
C LEU A 285 -4.51 -1.59 2.13
N SER A 286 -3.77 -0.86 1.29
CA SER A 286 -4.28 -0.35 0.02
C SER A 286 -4.83 -1.49 -0.86
N GLY A 287 -6.03 -1.28 -1.39
CA GLY A 287 -6.81 -2.28 -2.13
C GLY A 287 -7.52 -3.35 -1.28
N ILE A 288 -7.14 -3.53 -0.01
CA ILE A 288 -7.74 -4.48 0.93
C ILE A 288 -8.78 -3.78 1.82
N LYS A 289 -8.46 -2.57 2.30
CA LYS A 289 -9.42 -1.69 2.99
C LYS A 289 -10.44 -1.13 1.98
N LYS A 290 -11.42 -0.39 2.51
CA LYS A 290 -12.36 0.38 1.68
C LYS A 290 -11.59 1.27 0.71
N CYS A 291 -11.92 1.17 -0.58
CA CYS A 291 -11.26 1.89 -1.67
C CYS A 291 -12.03 3.17 -1.99
N TYR A 292 -11.32 4.27 -2.24
CA TYR A 292 -11.92 5.58 -2.45
C TYR A 292 -11.98 5.96 -3.94
N GLY A 293 -11.26 5.24 -4.79
CA GLY A 293 -11.34 5.33 -6.25
C GLY A 293 -10.01 5.67 -6.91
N ASN A 294 -9.13 6.39 -6.20
CA ASN A 294 -7.79 6.69 -6.67
C ASN A 294 -6.98 5.39 -6.91
N GLU A 295 -7.22 4.34 -6.14
CA GLU A 295 -6.56 3.04 -6.27
C GLU A 295 -6.80 2.37 -7.62
N ALA A 296 -7.96 2.60 -8.25
CA ALA A 296 -8.32 1.99 -9.54
C ALA A 296 -7.39 2.40 -10.69
N PHE A 297 -6.72 3.54 -10.55
CA PHE A 297 -5.79 4.10 -11.56
C PHE A 297 -4.34 3.60 -11.41
N SER A 298 -3.99 2.95 -10.29
CA SER A 298 -2.64 2.44 -10.04
C SER A 298 -2.18 1.43 -11.08
N GLY A 299 -0.91 1.48 -11.49
CA GLY A 299 -0.32 0.60 -12.51
C GLY A 299 -0.46 1.09 -13.95
N TRP A 300 -1.24 2.14 -14.22
CA TRP A 300 -1.41 2.73 -15.56
C TRP A 300 -0.63 4.04 -15.77
N ARG A 301 0.27 4.38 -14.84
CA ARG A 301 1.02 5.66 -14.80
C ARG A 301 0.12 6.90 -14.73
N ILE A 302 -1.11 6.74 -14.25
CA ILE A 302 -2.08 7.82 -14.03
C ILE A 302 -1.93 8.32 -12.60
N GLN A 303 -1.72 9.62 -12.42
CA GLN A 303 -1.61 10.23 -11.10
C GLN A 303 -3.00 10.51 -10.55
N SER A 304 -3.42 9.78 -9.53
CA SER A 304 -4.80 9.83 -9.02
C SER A 304 -4.89 10.30 -7.59
N ILE A 305 -5.94 11.07 -7.29
CA ILE A 305 -6.34 11.45 -5.94
C ILE A 305 -7.87 11.40 -5.81
N THR A 306 -8.36 11.20 -4.60
CA THR A 306 -9.78 11.33 -4.27
C THR A 306 -9.98 12.52 -3.35
N LEU A 307 -10.88 13.43 -3.75
CA LEU A 307 -11.35 14.56 -2.96
C LEU A 307 -12.66 14.17 -2.30
N LYS A 308 -12.61 13.92 -0.98
CA LYS A 308 -13.79 13.54 -0.21
C LYS A 308 -14.30 14.71 0.64
N ALA A 309 -15.53 15.14 0.42
CA ALA A 309 -16.17 16.16 1.23
C ALA A 309 -16.63 15.57 2.58
N LYS A 310 -16.29 16.24 3.69
CA LYS A 310 -16.73 15.86 5.04
C LYS A 310 -17.42 17.02 5.76
N GLY A 311 -18.40 16.67 6.58
CA GLY A 311 -19.23 17.63 7.32
C GLY A 311 -20.55 17.94 6.63
N THR A 312 -21.54 18.37 7.42
CA THR A 312 -22.88 18.74 6.93
C THR A 312 -23.33 20.11 7.40
N GLN A 313 -22.65 20.71 8.39
CA GLN A 313 -23.02 21.98 9.03
C GLN A 313 -21.88 23.00 9.00
N GLY A 314 -20.81 22.72 8.26
CA GLY A 314 -19.63 23.56 8.25
C GLY A 314 -19.82 24.91 7.55
N PRO A 315 -18.83 25.81 7.68
CA PRO A 315 -18.92 27.16 7.14
C PRO A 315 -18.77 27.20 5.61
N HIS A 316 -18.12 26.20 5.01
CA HIS A 316 -17.84 26.16 3.59
C HIS A 316 -19.05 25.65 2.81
N ASP A 317 -19.22 26.14 1.58
CA ASP A 317 -20.33 25.79 0.71
C ASP A 317 -19.89 24.92 -0.47
N VAL A 318 -20.86 24.46 -1.26
CA VAL A 318 -20.59 23.68 -2.48
C VAL A 318 -19.80 24.44 -3.53
N THR A 319 -19.90 25.78 -3.57
CA THR A 319 -19.06 26.54 -4.51
C THR A 319 -17.59 26.48 -4.13
N THR A 320 -17.28 26.62 -2.84
CA THR A 320 -15.92 26.48 -2.31
C THR A 320 -15.37 25.09 -2.65
N PHE A 321 -16.14 24.03 -2.39
CA PHE A 321 -15.70 22.67 -2.72
C PHE A 321 -15.55 22.45 -4.23
N GLY A 322 -16.45 22.98 -5.06
CA GLY A 322 -16.41 22.83 -6.53
C GLY A 322 -15.27 23.59 -7.21
N ARG A 323 -14.75 24.67 -6.59
CA ARG A 323 -13.56 25.38 -7.07
C ARG A 323 -12.28 24.56 -6.92
N ILE A 324 -12.24 23.64 -5.96
CA ILE A 324 -11.06 22.80 -5.72
C ILE A 324 -10.74 21.94 -6.95
N PRO A 325 -11.62 21.02 -7.41
CA PRO A 325 -11.35 20.22 -8.60
C PRO A 325 -11.24 21.08 -9.87
N GLU A 326 -11.93 22.21 -9.97
CA GLU A 326 -11.76 23.14 -11.10
C GLU A 326 -10.33 23.71 -11.18
N ALA A 327 -9.84 24.30 -10.08
CA ALA A 327 -8.50 24.86 -10.01
C ALA A 327 -7.41 23.78 -10.15
N MET A 328 -7.67 22.58 -9.64
CA MET A 328 -6.81 21.42 -9.85
C MET A 328 -6.73 21.02 -11.33
N SER A 329 -7.88 20.87 -12.01
CA SER A 329 -7.93 20.57 -13.45
C SER A 329 -7.20 21.63 -14.27
N ARG A 330 -7.31 22.92 -13.88
CA ARG A 330 -6.54 23.99 -14.53
C ARG A 330 -5.04 23.86 -14.32
N SER A 331 -4.61 23.46 -13.13
CA SER A 331 -3.19 23.26 -12.82
C SER A 331 -2.61 22.12 -13.65
N VAL A 332 -3.32 20.98 -13.74
CA VAL A 332 -2.96 19.85 -14.59
C VAL A 332 -2.95 20.24 -16.07
N ASN A 333 -3.95 21.02 -16.52
CA ASN A 333 -4.04 21.44 -17.92
C ASN A 333 -2.80 22.23 -18.40
N ASN A 334 -2.14 22.96 -17.49
CA ASN A 334 -0.94 23.73 -17.81
C ASN A 334 0.32 22.86 -17.98
N LEU A 335 0.30 21.60 -17.57
CA LEU A 335 1.43 20.70 -17.75
C LEU A 335 1.74 20.55 -19.24
N LEU A 336 3.01 20.63 -19.61
CA LEU A 336 3.48 20.39 -20.97
C LEU A 336 3.99 18.96 -21.14
N GLU A 337 4.33 18.31 -20.04
CA GLU A 337 4.86 16.96 -19.99
C GLU A 337 4.21 16.21 -18.83
N LYS A 338 4.19 14.88 -18.92
CA LYS A 338 3.74 14.02 -17.82
C LYS A 338 4.50 14.33 -16.53
N PHE A 339 3.84 14.12 -15.39
CA PHE A 339 4.46 14.25 -14.07
C PHE A 339 5.77 13.48 -13.97
N HIS A 340 6.88 14.18 -13.72
CA HIS A 340 8.21 13.58 -13.62
C HIS A 340 9.15 14.29 -12.64
N GLN A 341 8.95 15.59 -12.39
CA GLN A 341 9.92 16.40 -11.64
C GLN A 341 9.93 16.14 -10.12
N SER A 342 8.77 15.83 -9.54
CA SER A 342 8.61 15.63 -8.09
C SER A 342 8.60 14.15 -7.67
N PHE A 343 8.51 13.89 -6.36
CA PHE A 343 8.70 12.57 -5.77
C PHE A 343 7.51 11.62 -6.00
N PHE A 344 7.81 10.34 -6.24
CA PHE A 344 6.84 9.22 -6.29
C PHE A 344 6.92 8.29 -5.07
N PHE A 345 7.84 8.56 -4.14
CA PHE A 345 8.07 7.78 -2.94
C PHE A 345 8.30 8.72 -1.77
N TYR A 346 7.25 8.93 -0.98
CA TYR A 346 7.23 9.85 0.15
C TYR A 346 6.26 9.37 1.23
N LEU A 347 6.41 9.91 2.43
CA LEU A 347 5.44 9.79 3.53
C LEU A 347 5.01 11.19 3.97
N LEU A 348 3.71 11.43 4.11
CA LEU A 348 3.20 12.70 4.65
C LEU A 348 3.11 12.63 6.18
N LEU A 349 3.64 13.64 6.84
CA LEU A 349 3.47 13.86 8.28
C LEU A 349 2.31 14.82 8.59
N ALA A 350 2.03 15.70 7.63
CA ALA A 350 0.94 16.66 7.62
C ALA A 350 0.72 17.12 6.16
N PRO A 351 -0.38 17.82 5.84
CA PRO A 351 -0.64 18.32 4.47
C PRO A 351 0.54 19.11 3.87
N ARG A 352 1.31 19.81 4.72
CA ARG A 352 2.46 20.63 4.32
C ARG A 352 3.83 20.03 4.64
N PHE A 353 3.91 18.80 5.16
CA PHE A 353 5.18 18.19 5.59
C PHE A 353 5.32 16.77 5.08
N PHE A 354 6.44 16.50 4.40
CA PHE A 354 6.74 15.19 3.83
C PHE A 354 8.15 14.72 4.18
N ILE A 355 8.34 13.40 4.15
CA ILE A 355 9.63 12.73 4.25
C ILE A 355 9.93 12.08 2.90
N SER A 356 11.11 12.35 2.33
CA SER A 356 11.55 11.75 1.08
C SER A 356 12.07 10.32 1.28
N ILE A 357 12.03 9.52 0.21
CA ILE A 357 12.55 8.15 0.17
C ILE A 357 13.93 8.01 0.84
N GLY A 358 14.89 8.88 0.53
CA GLY A 358 16.26 8.77 1.05
C GLY A 358 16.37 8.81 2.57
N THR A 359 15.38 9.38 3.27
CA THR A 359 15.39 9.53 4.73
C THR A 359 14.76 8.31 5.42
N TYR A 360 13.60 7.84 4.94
CA TYR A 360 12.91 6.73 5.60
C TYR A 360 13.44 5.35 5.18
N LEU A 361 14.09 5.21 4.01
CA LEU A 361 14.53 3.92 3.47
C LEU A 361 15.46 3.16 4.42
N GLY A 362 16.32 3.91 5.13
CA GLY A 362 17.28 3.35 6.08
C GLY A 362 16.63 2.52 7.19
N THR A 363 15.38 2.79 7.55
CA THR A 363 14.66 2.06 8.60
C THR A 363 14.34 0.63 8.18
N ALA A 364 13.79 0.44 6.98
CA ALA A 364 13.50 -0.89 6.42
C ALA A 364 14.79 -1.64 6.05
N VAL A 365 15.81 -0.95 5.55
CA VAL A 365 17.13 -1.55 5.27
C VAL A 365 17.74 -2.11 6.56
N ALA A 366 17.65 -1.40 7.69
CA ALA A 366 18.14 -1.89 8.97
C ALA A 366 17.44 -3.21 9.40
N VAL A 367 16.13 -3.33 9.18
CA VAL A 367 15.38 -4.57 9.44
C VAL A 367 15.85 -5.70 8.53
N SER A 368 16.03 -5.44 7.22
CA SER A 368 16.56 -6.43 6.26
C SER A 368 17.98 -6.90 6.63
N VAL A 369 18.88 -5.98 6.98
CA VAL A 369 20.22 -6.30 7.49
C VAL A 369 20.15 -7.15 8.76
N GLY A 370 19.14 -6.93 9.61
CA GLY A 370 18.84 -7.79 10.75
C GLY A 370 18.68 -9.26 10.36
N PHE A 371 17.97 -9.56 9.26
CA PHE A 371 17.84 -10.92 8.74
C PHE A 371 19.14 -11.47 8.14
N VAL A 372 19.93 -10.64 7.44
CA VAL A 372 21.26 -11.05 6.95
C VAL A 372 22.18 -11.45 8.10
N LEU A 373 22.22 -10.63 9.17
CA LEU A 373 23.00 -10.93 10.37
C LEU A 373 22.50 -12.19 11.09
N ALA A 374 21.18 -12.41 11.13
CA ALA A 374 20.61 -13.64 11.65
C ALA A 374 21.03 -14.86 10.82
N ALA A 375 21.03 -14.76 9.49
CA ALA A 375 21.50 -15.82 8.60
C ALA A 375 22.98 -16.14 8.85
N LEU A 376 23.83 -15.11 8.90
CA LEU A 376 25.26 -15.24 9.20
C LEU A 376 25.51 -15.87 10.57
N ASN A 377 24.71 -15.52 11.58
CA ASN A 377 24.78 -16.14 12.90
C ASN A 377 24.56 -17.67 12.80
N GLN A 378 23.56 -18.10 12.03
CA GLN A 378 23.28 -19.53 11.85
C GLN A 378 24.33 -20.25 11.01
N ILE A 379 25.12 -19.54 10.20
CA ILE A 379 26.22 -20.14 9.41
C ILE A 379 27.50 -20.25 10.23
N LEU A 380 27.86 -19.20 10.98
CA LEU A 380 29.19 -19.03 11.58
C LEU A 380 29.25 -19.41 13.07
N ASN A 381 28.20 -19.17 13.86
CA ASN A 381 28.19 -19.42 15.31
C ASN A 381 27.69 -20.82 15.66
N ASN A 382 28.23 -21.85 15.02
CA ASN A 382 27.91 -23.23 15.36
C ASN A 382 29.13 -24.14 15.18
N LYS A 383 29.06 -25.36 15.75
CA LYS A 383 30.13 -26.37 15.67
C LYS A 383 30.38 -26.91 14.24
N TYR A 384 29.50 -26.58 13.30
CA TYR A 384 29.46 -27.09 11.93
C TYR A 384 29.75 -26.00 10.88
N ALA A 385 30.37 -24.88 11.29
CA ALA A 385 30.69 -23.76 10.42
C ALA A 385 31.69 -24.17 9.32
N GLY A 386 32.61 -25.09 9.63
CA GLY A 386 33.62 -25.60 8.69
C GLY A 386 33.12 -26.63 7.67
N LEU A 387 31.81 -26.91 7.59
CA LEU A 387 31.28 -27.82 6.57
C LEU A 387 31.49 -27.22 5.17
N PRO A 388 31.89 -28.02 4.17
CA PRO A 388 32.06 -27.54 2.80
C PRO A 388 30.75 -27.03 2.22
N LEU A 389 30.86 -26.12 1.24
CA LEU A 389 29.70 -25.49 0.61
C LEU A 389 28.79 -26.53 -0.08
N LEU A 390 29.36 -27.56 -0.70
CA LEU A 390 28.66 -28.70 -1.30
C LEU A 390 28.34 -29.83 -0.32
N SER A 391 28.26 -29.55 0.97
CA SER A 391 27.84 -30.57 1.95
C SER A 391 26.38 -31.02 1.70
N ILE A 392 26.09 -32.28 2.03
CA ILE A 392 24.75 -32.88 1.98
C ILE A 392 23.73 -31.95 2.67
N TYR A 393 24.10 -31.37 3.80
CA TYR A 393 23.25 -30.45 4.57
C TYR A 393 22.82 -29.21 3.80
N ASN A 394 23.74 -28.61 3.03
CA ASN A 394 23.43 -27.42 2.24
C ASN A 394 22.52 -27.78 1.05
N ILE A 395 22.80 -28.88 0.34
CA ILE A 395 22.00 -29.34 -0.80
C ILE A 395 20.56 -29.64 -0.35
N TRP A 396 20.39 -30.41 0.73
CA TRP A 396 19.08 -30.69 1.28
C TRP A 396 18.38 -29.46 1.84
N SER A 397 19.11 -28.47 2.35
CA SER A 397 18.50 -27.21 2.77
C SER A 397 17.94 -26.39 1.62
N VAL A 398 18.62 -26.40 0.46
CA VAL A 398 18.08 -25.80 -0.77
C VAL A 398 16.87 -26.59 -1.28
N LEU A 399 16.94 -27.94 -1.26
CA LEU A 399 15.81 -28.77 -1.67
C LEU A 399 14.59 -28.55 -0.76
N ALA A 400 14.77 -28.49 0.56
CA ALA A 400 13.72 -28.19 1.52
C ALA A 400 13.13 -26.79 1.29
N PHE A 401 13.95 -25.81 0.92
CA PHE A 401 13.47 -24.49 0.53
C PHE A 401 12.57 -24.56 -0.72
N CYS A 402 12.98 -25.29 -1.76
CA CYS A 402 12.15 -25.48 -2.95
C CYS A 402 10.82 -26.17 -2.60
N ILE A 403 10.83 -27.18 -1.73
CA ILE A 403 9.61 -27.85 -1.25
C ILE A 403 8.72 -26.86 -0.48
N ALA A 404 9.29 -26.06 0.42
CA ALA A 404 8.55 -25.06 1.18
C ALA A 404 7.94 -23.98 0.27
N LEU A 405 8.66 -23.55 -0.76
CA LEU A 405 8.17 -22.61 -1.76
C LEU A 405 7.02 -23.20 -2.58
N THR A 406 7.15 -24.44 -3.04
CA THR A 406 6.08 -25.15 -3.76
C THR A 406 4.84 -25.34 -2.88
N PHE A 407 5.02 -25.72 -1.60
CA PHE A 407 3.93 -25.86 -0.65
C PHE A 407 3.22 -24.51 -0.42
N ALA A 408 3.98 -23.43 -0.29
CA ALA A 408 3.43 -22.09 -0.15
C ALA A 408 2.67 -21.63 -1.41
N PHE A 409 3.19 -21.96 -2.60
CA PHE A 409 2.48 -21.71 -3.85
C PHE A 409 1.17 -22.51 -3.93
N ILE A 410 1.18 -23.81 -3.61
CA ILE A 410 -0.04 -24.63 -3.58
C ILE A 410 -1.04 -24.06 -2.57
N THR A 411 -0.59 -23.64 -1.39
CA THR A 411 -1.45 -23.00 -0.39
C THR A 411 -2.10 -21.73 -0.92
N SER A 412 -1.33 -20.90 -1.64
CA SER A 412 -1.84 -19.66 -2.25
C SER A 412 -2.92 -19.93 -3.31
N GLN A 413 -2.73 -20.95 -4.15
CA GLN A 413 -3.67 -21.33 -5.21
C GLN A 413 -4.91 -22.02 -4.65
N LEU A 414 -4.73 -22.94 -3.69
CA LEU A 414 -5.85 -23.66 -3.07
C LEU A 414 -6.79 -22.68 -2.36
N PHE A 415 -6.24 -21.70 -1.63
CA PHE A 415 -7.05 -20.69 -0.95
C PHE A 415 -7.75 -19.74 -1.94
N PHE A 416 -7.11 -19.43 -3.07
CA PHE A 416 -7.71 -18.61 -4.14
C PHE A 416 -8.99 -19.25 -4.70
N TYR A 417 -8.99 -20.57 -4.93
CA TYR A 417 -10.17 -21.29 -5.42
C TYR A 417 -11.16 -21.67 -4.31
N PHE A 418 -10.66 -21.97 -3.11
CA PHE A 418 -11.47 -22.39 -1.96
C PHE A 418 -11.14 -21.54 -0.72
N PRO A 419 -11.68 -20.30 -0.63
CA PRO A 419 -11.37 -19.40 0.46
C PRO A 419 -12.02 -19.89 1.77
N GLN A 420 -11.23 -20.59 2.59
CA GLN A 420 -11.62 -21.08 3.92
C GLN A 420 -10.69 -20.50 5.00
N PRO A 421 -10.90 -19.24 5.43
CA PRO A 421 -9.99 -18.53 6.34
C PRO A 421 -9.77 -19.23 7.69
N VAL A 422 -10.83 -19.81 8.26
CA VAL A 422 -10.77 -20.48 9.56
C VAL A 422 -9.92 -21.75 9.48
N ALA A 423 -10.04 -22.50 8.37
CA ALA A 423 -9.22 -23.68 8.13
C ALA A 423 -7.74 -23.32 7.93
N LEU A 424 -7.45 -22.23 7.20
CA LEU A 424 -6.10 -21.72 7.02
C LEU A 424 -5.46 -21.35 8.37
N LEU A 425 -6.17 -20.60 9.21
CA LEU A 425 -5.68 -20.20 10.53
C LEU A 425 -5.50 -21.40 11.46
N SER A 426 -6.48 -22.28 11.57
CA SER A 426 -6.41 -23.45 12.45
C SER A 426 -5.27 -24.40 12.04
N PHE A 427 -5.09 -24.65 10.75
CA PHE A 427 -3.97 -25.42 10.22
C PHE A 427 -2.62 -24.79 10.61
N ASN A 428 -2.47 -23.47 10.47
CA ASN A 428 -1.22 -22.78 10.80
C ASN A 428 -0.95 -22.71 12.31
N VAL A 429 -1.99 -22.63 13.15
CA VAL A 429 -1.85 -22.74 14.61
C VAL A 429 -1.37 -24.14 15.00
N LEU A 430 -1.97 -25.19 14.42
CA LEU A 430 -1.55 -26.58 14.63
C LEU A 430 -0.11 -26.81 14.15
N PHE A 431 0.23 -26.28 12.97
CA PHE A 431 1.58 -26.40 12.41
C PHE A 431 2.62 -25.62 13.24
N SER A 432 2.23 -24.49 13.85
CA SER A 432 3.08 -23.76 14.79
C SER A 432 3.45 -24.62 16.01
N ALA A 433 2.54 -25.50 16.47
CA ALA A 433 2.74 -26.39 17.61
C ALA A 433 3.64 -27.61 17.32
N LEU A 434 4.09 -27.76 16.08
CA LEU A 434 4.91 -28.89 15.63
C LEU A 434 6.22 -29.10 16.43
N PRO A 435 6.98 -28.04 16.80
CA PRO A 435 8.14 -28.17 17.70
C PRO A 435 7.79 -28.73 19.09
N LEU A 436 6.58 -28.50 19.59
CA LEU A 436 6.13 -29.00 20.89
C LEU A 436 5.71 -30.47 20.78
N VAL A 437 4.85 -30.79 19.81
CA VAL A 437 4.24 -32.12 19.64
C VAL A 437 5.28 -33.17 19.20
N LEU A 438 6.19 -32.80 18.30
CA LEU A 438 7.17 -33.75 17.75
C LEU A 438 8.48 -33.81 18.54
N SER A 439 8.67 -32.95 19.54
CA SER A 439 9.92 -32.87 20.33
C SER A 439 10.37 -34.21 20.91
N THR A 440 9.44 -35.11 21.21
CA THR A 440 9.73 -36.43 21.79
C THR A 440 9.79 -37.57 20.77
N ARG A 441 9.27 -37.36 19.54
CA ARG A 441 9.07 -38.45 18.56
C ARG A 441 10.03 -38.40 17.37
N ILE A 442 10.30 -37.21 16.85
CA ILE A 442 11.12 -37.04 15.65
C ILE A 442 12.28 -36.13 16.00
N LYS A 443 13.49 -36.53 15.62
CA LYS A 443 14.69 -35.74 15.87
C LYS A 443 15.47 -35.48 14.58
N ILE A 444 15.90 -34.25 14.40
CA ILE A 444 16.66 -33.79 13.22
C ILE A 444 18.16 -33.73 13.57
N GLN A 445 19.06 -33.95 12.62
CA GLN A 445 20.49 -33.70 12.90
C GLN A 445 20.74 -32.19 13.03
N LYS A 446 21.51 -31.76 14.05
CA LYS A 446 21.78 -30.33 14.31
C LYS A 446 22.24 -29.50 13.09
N PRO A 447 23.10 -30.00 12.17
CA PRO A 447 23.48 -29.22 10.99
C PRO A 447 22.28 -28.78 10.14
N PHE A 448 21.25 -29.62 9.99
CA PHE A 448 20.04 -29.26 9.23
C PHE A 448 19.30 -28.08 9.85
N SER A 449 19.15 -28.06 11.19
CA SER A 449 18.50 -26.96 11.90
C SER A 449 19.17 -25.61 11.60
N TYR A 450 20.51 -25.57 11.63
CA TYR A 450 21.27 -24.36 11.32
C TYR A 450 21.14 -23.95 9.84
N ARG A 451 21.26 -24.91 8.90
CA ARG A 451 21.21 -24.61 7.46
C ARG A 451 19.83 -24.20 6.96
N PHE A 452 18.76 -24.82 7.45
CA PHE A 452 17.39 -24.40 7.12
C PHE A 452 17.09 -22.97 7.60
N LYS A 453 17.47 -22.63 8.85
CA LYS A 453 17.33 -21.26 9.37
C LYS A 453 18.15 -20.25 8.58
N ALA A 454 19.38 -20.60 8.20
CA ALA A 454 20.24 -19.74 7.39
C ALA A 454 19.61 -19.40 6.04
N ILE A 455 19.11 -20.40 5.30
CA ILE A 455 18.44 -20.18 4.00
C ILE A 455 17.14 -19.39 4.19
N ALA A 456 16.35 -19.71 5.22
CA ALA A 456 15.11 -19.00 5.51
C ALA A 456 15.33 -17.50 5.76
N TYR A 457 16.33 -17.14 6.56
CA TYR A 457 16.63 -15.74 6.85
C TYR A 457 17.25 -15.01 5.66
N LEU A 458 18.07 -15.69 4.86
CA LEU A 458 18.63 -15.13 3.63
C LEU A 458 17.53 -14.86 2.59
N TYR A 459 16.60 -15.81 2.40
CA TYR A 459 15.46 -15.61 1.52
C TYR A 459 14.60 -14.43 1.98
N MET A 460 14.29 -14.37 3.28
CA MET A 460 13.52 -13.26 3.85
C MET A 460 14.22 -11.91 3.63
N ALA A 461 15.55 -11.85 3.81
CA ALA A 461 16.32 -10.64 3.55
C ALA A 461 16.25 -10.21 2.07
N ILE A 462 16.32 -11.15 1.12
CA ILE A 462 16.16 -10.85 -0.30
C ILE A 462 14.76 -10.31 -0.58
N VAL A 463 13.72 -10.98 -0.08
CA VAL A 463 12.32 -10.55 -0.25
C VAL A 463 12.11 -9.15 0.31
N LEU A 464 12.57 -8.88 1.54
CA LEU A 464 12.44 -7.57 2.18
C LEU A 464 13.21 -6.49 1.41
N THR A 465 14.40 -6.82 0.90
CA THR A 465 15.21 -5.87 0.14
C THR A 465 14.58 -5.54 -1.21
N SER A 466 14.05 -6.54 -1.92
CA SER A 466 13.33 -6.31 -3.17
C SER A 466 12.04 -5.50 -2.95
N LEU A 467 11.31 -5.81 -1.87
CA LEU A 467 10.06 -5.15 -1.55
C LEU A 467 10.27 -3.73 -1.04
N LEU A 468 11.41 -3.39 -0.42
CA LEU A 468 11.66 -2.05 0.12
C LEU A 468 11.55 -0.96 -0.95
N VAL A 469 11.94 -1.27 -2.20
CA VAL A 469 11.92 -0.35 -3.33
C VAL A 469 10.51 -0.20 -3.91
N LEU A 470 9.73 -1.27 -3.88
CA LEU A 470 8.38 -1.29 -4.46
C LEU A 470 7.32 -0.83 -3.46
N ASN A 471 7.32 -1.39 -2.26
CA ASN A 471 6.38 -1.10 -1.18
C ASN A 471 7.12 -1.09 0.16
N PHE A 472 7.63 0.09 0.51
CA PHE A 472 8.34 0.32 1.78
C PHE A 472 7.50 -0.09 2.99
N SER A 473 6.23 0.33 3.03
CA SER A 473 5.33 0.12 4.16
C SER A 473 5.12 -1.37 4.42
N LEU A 474 4.87 -2.15 3.35
CA LEU A 474 4.70 -3.60 3.45
C LEU A 474 6.01 -4.30 3.84
N ALA A 475 7.15 -3.90 3.28
CA ALA A 475 8.45 -4.46 3.65
C ALA A 475 8.78 -4.25 5.12
N LEU A 476 8.57 -3.04 5.64
CA LEU A 476 8.82 -2.72 7.04
C LEU A 476 7.93 -3.55 7.97
N VAL A 477 6.61 -3.54 7.75
CA VAL A 477 5.65 -4.25 8.61
C VAL A 477 5.89 -5.76 8.54
N MET A 478 6.05 -6.32 7.35
CA MET A 478 6.36 -7.74 7.16
C MET A 478 7.68 -8.13 7.84
N GLY A 479 8.73 -7.31 7.71
CA GLY A 479 10.03 -7.58 8.32
C GLY A 479 9.97 -7.59 9.85
N VAL A 480 9.26 -6.62 10.45
CA VAL A 480 9.09 -6.53 11.91
C VAL A 480 8.28 -7.70 12.44
N LEU A 481 7.16 -8.06 11.79
CA LEU A 481 6.32 -9.17 12.22
C LEU A 481 6.98 -10.54 12.01
N ALA A 482 7.82 -10.69 10.98
CA ALA A 482 8.58 -11.91 10.75
C ALA A 482 9.77 -12.03 11.72
N PHE A 483 10.31 -10.91 12.23
CA PHE A 483 11.55 -10.89 13.02
C PHE A 483 11.62 -11.87 14.21
N PRO A 484 10.53 -12.15 14.98
CA PRO A 484 10.57 -13.11 16.08
C PRO A 484 11.10 -14.50 15.69
N MET A 485 10.92 -14.92 14.42
CA MET A 485 11.42 -16.22 13.94
C MET A 485 12.95 -16.34 13.99
N THR A 486 13.69 -15.21 13.96
CA THR A 486 15.16 -15.16 14.06
C THR A 486 15.70 -15.51 15.44
N ARG A 487 14.84 -15.45 16.47
CA ARG A 487 15.17 -15.71 17.88
C ARG A 487 14.94 -17.17 18.28
N THR A 488 14.46 -18.00 17.37
CA THR A 488 14.27 -19.43 17.61
C THR A 488 15.61 -20.13 17.80
N THR A 489 15.73 -20.94 18.85
CA THR A 489 16.95 -21.72 19.12
C THR A 489 16.81 -23.15 18.66
N THR A 490 17.90 -23.81 18.33
CA THR A 490 17.87 -25.26 18.09
C THR A 490 17.62 -25.97 19.42
N ILE A 491 16.60 -26.84 19.46
CA ILE A 491 16.23 -27.58 20.67
C ILE A 491 17.15 -28.80 20.77
N THR A 492 17.59 -29.09 21.98
CA THR A 492 18.40 -30.27 22.30
C THR A 492 17.87 -30.90 23.58
N ASN A 493 17.91 -32.24 23.66
CA ASN A 493 17.45 -33.02 24.81
C ASN A 493 15.96 -32.79 25.16
N SER A 494 15.13 -32.51 24.16
CA SER A 494 13.67 -32.39 24.33
C SER A 494 13.25 -31.42 25.46
N ASN A 495 13.98 -30.30 25.61
CA ASN A 495 13.71 -29.31 26.66
C ASN A 495 12.39 -28.57 26.41
N VAL A 496 11.37 -28.88 27.23
CA VAL A 496 10.00 -28.35 27.11
C VAL A 496 9.96 -26.82 27.14
N PHE A 497 10.79 -26.16 27.95
CA PHE A 497 10.81 -24.69 28.03
C PHE A 497 11.26 -24.05 26.72
N LEU A 498 12.29 -24.63 26.08
CA LEU A 498 12.77 -24.16 24.78
C LEU A 498 11.75 -24.45 23.67
N SER A 499 11.07 -25.60 23.72
CA SER A 499 9.96 -25.92 22.81
C SER A 499 8.82 -24.93 22.92
N LEU A 500 8.41 -24.56 24.15
CA LEU A 500 7.35 -23.59 24.39
C LEU A 500 7.74 -22.17 23.90
N ARG A 501 8.99 -21.75 24.16
CA ARG A 501 9.49 -20.47 23.66
C ARG A 501 9.50 -20.43 22.12
N ASN A 502 10.02 -21.48 21.48
CA ASN A 502 10.04 -21.57 20.03
C ASN A 502 8.62 -21.58 19.45
N PHE A 503 7.68 -22.31 20.08
CA PHE A 503 6.27 -22.29 19.71
C PHE A 503 5.70 -20.88 19.72
N ALA A 504 5.88 -20.12 20.82
CA ALA A 504 5.38 -18.76 20.92
C ALA A 504 5.97 -17.81 19.85
N LEU A 505 7.28 -17.92 19.58
CA LEU A 505 7.96 -17.11 18.56
C LEU A 505 7.49 -17.47 17.14
N ILE A 506 7.31 -18.75 16.85
CA ILE A 506 6.81 -19.25 15.56
C ILE A 506 5.36 -18.82 15.34
N LEU A 507 4.51 -18.93 16.37
CA LEU A 507 3.12 -18.49 16.32
C LEU A 507 3.03 -16.98 16.04
N ALA A 508 3.83 -16.16 16.73
CA ALA A 508 3.84 -14.72 16.56
C ALA A 508 4.39 -14.25 15.20
N SER A 509 5.24 -15.05 14.56
CA SER A 509 5.87 -14.74 13.26
C SER A 509 5.23 -15.45 12.06
N ASN A 510 4.12 -16.16 12.27
CA ASN A 510 3.39 -16.79 11.17
C ASN A 510 2.72 -15.70 10.30
N PRO A 511 2.86 -15.73 8.96
CA PRO A 511 2.36 -14.69 8.07
C PRO A 511 0.85 -14.47 8.23
N PHE A 512 0.06 -15.54 8.32
CA PHE A 512 -1.39 -15.45 8.37
C PHE A 512 -1.88 -15.01 9.75
N ILE A 513 -1.31 -15.58 10.83
CA ILE A 513 -1.70 -15.23 12.21
C ILE A 513 -1.29 -13.81 12.54
N ALA A 514 -0.08 -13.39 12.16
CA ALA A 514 0.40 -12.03 12.38
C ALA A 514 -0.43 -11.02 11.59
N THR A 515 -0.72 -11.29 10.31
CA THR A 515 -1.60 -10.42 9.49
C THR A 515 -2.99 -10.32 10.10
N TRP A 516 -3.58 -11.46 10.49
CA TRP A 516 -4.88 -11.51 11.15
C TRP A 516 -4.90 -10.69 12.45
N ALA A 517 -3.91 -10.87 13.32
CA ALA A 517 -3.83 -10.17 14.60
C ALA A 517 -3.66 -8.66 14.43
N VAL A 518 -2.77 -8.22 13.53
CA VAL A 518 -2.51 -6.81 13.27
C VAL A 518 -3.71 -6.12 12.64
N VAL A 519 -4.33 -6.73 11.63
CA VAL A 519 -5.49 -6.12 10.95
C VAL A 519 -6.69 -6.01 11.89
N ASN A 520 -6.94 -7.02 12.74
CA ASN A 520 -8.00 -6.93 13.74
C ASN A 520 -7.76 -5.83 14.78
N PHE A 521 -6.50 -5.52 15.08
CA PHE A 521 -6.14 -4.44 16.00
C PHE A 521 -6.25 -3.06 15.35
N VAL A 522 -5.82 -2.95 14.09
CA VAL A 522 -5.57 -1.66 13.44
C VAL A 522 -6.72 -1.20 12.54
N GLU A 523 -7.51 -2.13 11.99
CA GLU A 523 -8.57 -1.83 11.02
C GLU A 523 -9.87 -2.57 11.41
N PRO A 524 -10.73 -1.94 12.26
CA PRO A 524 -11.95 -2.57 12.75
C PRO A 524 -12.94 -2.99 11.66
N THR A 525 -12.92 -2.31 10.50
CA THR A 525 -13.79 -2.61 9.36
C THR A 525 -13.53 -4.00 8.78
N LEU A 526 -12.31 -4.52 8.94
CA LEU A 526 -11.85 -5.84 8.47
C LEU A 526 -11.78 -6.89 9.60
N SER A 527 -12.52 -6.67 10.69
CA SER A 527 -12.52 -7.57 11.85
C SER A 527 -12.95 -9.01 11.53
N GLY A 528 -12.51 -9.94 12.38
CA GLY A 528 -12.69 -11.37 12.20
C GLY A 528 -11.72 -11.93 11.16
N THR A 529 -12.25 -12.71 10.22
CA THR A 529 -11.48 -13.36 9.15
C THR A 529 -11.67 -12.72 7.77
N ARG A 530 -12.37 -11.58 7.71
CA ARG A 530 -12.71 -10.88 6.45
C ARG A 530 -11.48 -10.42 5.68
N VAL A 531 -10.38 -10.13 6.38
CA VAL A 531 -9.10 -9.76 5.77
C VAL A 531 -8.63 -10.72 4.68
N PHE A 532 -8.84 -12.03 4.86
CA PHE A 532 -8.39 -13.01 3.87
C PHE A 532 -9.28 -13.05 2.62
N GLY A 533 -10.58 -12.80 2.76
CA GLY A 533 -11.46 -12.60 1.61
C GLY A 533 -11.07 -11.34 0.84
N ALA A 534 -10.91 -10.24 1.57
CA ALA A 534 -10.50 -8.95 0.99
C ALA A 534 -9.14 -9.02 0.27
N LEU A 535 -8.18 -9.81 0.76
CA LEU A 535 -6.90 -10.05 0.09
C LEU A 535 -7.05 -10.72 -1.29
N ILE A 536 -8.01 -11.65 -1.43
CA ILE A 536 -8.29 -12.32 -2.70
C ILE A 536 -9.07 -11.42 -3.64
N GLU A 537 -10.09 -10.73 -3.13
CA GLU A 537 -10.85 -9.74 -3.89
C GLU A 537 -9.96 -8.61 -4.41
N ALA A 538 -9.01 -8.13 -3.61
CA ALA A 538 -8.04 -7.11 -4.02
C ALA A 538 -7.16 -7.58 -5.19
N TRP A 539 -6.79 -8.86 -5.23
CA TRP A 539 -6.08 -9.42 -6.38
C TRP A 539 -6.99 -9.53 -7.61
N GLN A 540 -8.20 -10.07 -7.46
CA GLN A 540 -9.14 -10.30 -8.58
C GLN A 540 -9.64 -9.00 -9.21
N GLN A 541 -10.01 -8.03 -8.38
CA GLN A 541 -10.65 -6.79 -8.84
C GLN A 541 -9.63 -5.71 -9.18
N LEU A 542 -8.53 -5.60 -8.42
CA LEU A 542 -7.59 -4.48 -8.51
C LEU A 542 -6.19 -4.88 -8.98
N GLY A 543 -5.84 -6.16 -8.95
CA GLY A 543 -4.48 -6.64 -9.24
C GLY A 543 -3.47 -6.37 -8.11
N CYS A 544 -3.93 -6.33 -6.85
CA CYS A 544 -3.06 -6.16 -5.68
C CYS A 544 -2.30 -7.46 -5.32
N TRP A 545 -0.99 -7.38 -5.11
CA TRP A 545 -0.11 -8.55 -4.96
C TRP A 545 0.09 -9.03 -3.52
N THR A 546 -0.49 -8.35 -2.54
CA THR A 546 -0.22 -8.58 -1.11
C THR A 546 -0.45 -10.04 -0.69
N TRP A 547 -1.49 -10.71 -1.18
CA TRP A 547 -1.74 -12.13 -0.90
C TRP A 547 -0.56 -13.02 -1.31
N PHE A 548 -0.07 -12.85 -2.53
CA PHE A 548 1.04 -13.64 -3.05
C PHE A 548 2.37 -13.27 -2.40
N ILE A 549 2.56 -12.02 -1.98
CA ILE A 549 3.74 -11.61 -1.22
C ILE A 549 3.77 -12.29 0.16
N LEU A 550 2.62 -12.37 0.86
CA LEU A 550 2.53 -13.09 2.13
C LEU A 550 2.80 -14.59 1.96
N CYS A 551 2.18 -15.20 0.95
CA CYS A 551 2.33 -16.63 0.67
C CYS A 551 3.73 -16.97 0.18
N LEU A 552 4.26 -16.31 -0.84
CA LEU A 552 5.53 -16.69 -1.46
C LEU A 552 6.73 -16.04 -0.79
N GLY A 553 6.60 -14.81 -0.31
CA GLY A 553 7.70 -14.05 0.27
C GLY A 553 8.01 -14.42 1.73
N TRP A 554 6.98 -14.61 2.56
CA TRP A 554 7.16 -14.83 4.01
C TRP A 554 6.97 -16.30 4.41
N TYR A 555 5.94 -16.97 3.90
CA TYR A 555 5.59 -18.31 4.35
C TYR A 555 6.70 -19.38 4.18
N PRO A 556 7.49 -19.42 3.09
CA PRO A 556 8.52 -20.45 2.92
C PRO A 556 9.61 -20.37 3.99
N SER A 557 10.04 -19.15 4.33
CA SER A 557 10.99 -18.91 5.42
C SER A 557 10.42 -19.39 6.75
N TRP A 558 9.15 -19.10 7.02
CA TRP A 558 8.49 -19.53 8.23
C TRP A 558 8.37 -21.06 8.34
N LEU A 559 8.03 -21.75 7.24
CA LEU A 559 7.96 -23.22 7.19
C LEU A 559 9.31 -23.86 7.50
N LEU A 560 10.39 -23.36 6.88
CA LEU A 560 11.75 -23.83 7.14
C LEU A 560 12.17 -23.64 8.60
N VAL A 561 11.88 -22.48 9.19
CA VAL A 561 12.20 -22.20 10.60
C VAL A 561 11.39 -23.08 11.55
N THR A 562 10.13 -23.34 11.21
CA THR A 562 9.25 -24.23 11.99
C THR A 562 9.79 -25.66 12.00
N TYR A 563 10.15 -26.20 10.82
CA TYR A 563 10.77 -27.51 10.71
C TYR A 563 12.14 -27.57 11.39
N ALA A 564 12.96 -26.53 11.24
CA ALA A 564 14.27 -26.43 11.88
C ALA A 564 14.22 -26.32 13.42
N SER A 565 13.05 -26.07 13.98
CA SER A 565 12.85 -25.90 15.42
C SER A 565 12.40 -27.19 16.12
N ILE A 566 12.29 -28.32 15.42
CA ILE A 566 12.11 -29.66 16.01
C ILE A 566 13.37 -30.06 16.80
N ASP A 567 13.23 -30.94 17.78
CA ASP A 567 14.34 -31.45 18.61
C ASP A 567 15.47 -32.02 17.76
N ALA A 568 16.72 -31.72 18.13
CA ALA A 568 17.88 -32.05 17.31
C ALA A 568 18.94 -32.90 18.04
N ILE A 569 19.48 -33.89 17.33
CA ILE A 569 20.58 -34.76 17.80
C ILE A 569 21.91 -34.25 17.23
N ASP A 570 22.98 -34.34 18.03
CA ASP A 570 24.34 -34.17 17.52
C ASP A 570 24.66 -35.20 16.43
N LEU A 571 25.52 -34.82 15.50
CA LEU A 571 26.21 -35.77 14.63
C LEU A 571 27.03 -36.72 15.51
N GLU A 572 26.73 -38.02 15.48
CA GLU A 572 27.60 -39.02 16.06
C GLU A 572 28.95 -38.96 15.33
N THR A 573 29.98 -38.42 16.00
CA THR A 573 31.36 -38.66 15.57
C THR A 573 31.60 -40.14 15.73
N ALA A 574 31.81 -40.85 14.62
CA ALA A 574 32.33 -42.21 14.63
C ALA A 574 33.47 -42.26 15.67
N LYS A 575 33.30 -43.06 16.72
CA LYS A 575 34.40 -43.41 17.61
C LYS A 575 35.52 -43.87 16.69
N LYS A 576 36.65 -43.17 16.70
CA LYS A 576 37.90 -43.78 16.29
C LYS A 576 38.12 -44.93 17.26
N GLU A 577 37.73 -46.13 16.85
CA GLU A 577 38.24 -47.35 17.47
C GLU A 577 39.75 -47.31 17.20
N ASN A 578 40.49 -47.02 18.27
CA ASN A 578 41.95 -47.09 18.31
C ASN A 578 42.38 -48.56 18.31
#